data_AF-A0A959H5Z9-F1
#
_entry.id   AF-A0A959H5Z9-F1
#
_cell.length_a   1.000
_cell.length_b   1.000
_cell.length_c   1.000
_cell.angle_alpha   90.00
_cell.angle_beta   90.00
_cell.angle_gamma   90.00
#
_symmetry.space_group_name_H-M   'P 1'
#
loop_
_entity.id
_entity.type
_entity.pdbx_description
1 polymer ?
#
loop_
_entity_poly.entity_id
_entity_poly.type
_entity_poly.pdbx_seq_one_letter_code
_entity_poly.pdbx_strand_id
1 'polypeptide(L)'
;LRGFGYQGAGSRRDWTQGVAELAMGLGAEFKAKLIVPGPWQLGMTAFGECLPYEENRVTLNPDVLDKHGLPTLTIDCEFKENEKAMRRDMMNDAAEMLEAAGFVDVEIFDEESFPGLGIHEMGTARMGRDRKTSVLNQWNQVWDAPNVFVTDGACMTSAGCQNPSLTYMALTARAADYAVSEMKKMNL
;
A
#
# COMPACT_ATOMS: atom_id res chain seq x y z
N LEU A 1 15.48 -6.08 -10.14
CA LEU A 1 14.24 -6.05 -9.34
C LEU A 1 13.70 -4.63 -9.36
N ARG A 2 12.39 -4.43 -9.48
CA ARG A 2 11.80 -3.09 -9.41
C ARG A 2 11.56 -2.71 -7.94
N GLY A 3 11.69 -1.43 -7.61
CA GLY A 3 12.06 -0.98 -6.26
C GLY A 3 11.11 -1.37 -5.11
N PHE A 4 11.67 -1.32 -3.90
CA PHE A 4 10.97 -1.44 -2.63
C PHE A 4 11.37 -0.30 -1.69
N GLY A 5 10.62 -0.14 -0.61
CA GLY A 5 10.89 0.81 0.45
C GLY A 5 10.55 0.22 1.81
N TYR A 6 11.03 0.86 2.86
CA TYR A 6 10.79 0.42 4.23
C TYR A 6 9.99 1.45 5.01
N GLN A 7 9.17 0.94 5.91
CA GLN A 7 8.50 1.72 6.94
C GLN A 7 8.70 1.01 8.26
N GLY A 8 8.78 1.77 9.34
CA GLY A 8 9.09 1.19 10.64
C GLY A 8 8.94 2.19 11.75
N ALA A 9 9.06 1.68 12.97
CA ALA A 9 9.01 2.50 14.16
C ALA A 9 9.89 1.91 15.25
N GLY A 10 10.56 2.80 15.98
CA GLY A 10 11.18 2.46 17.25
C GLY A 10 10.10 2.42 18.33
N SER A 11 10.13 1.38 19.15
CA SER A 11 9.31 1.28 20.35
C SER A 11 10.17 0.81 21.52
N ARG A 12 9.70 1.00 22.74
CA ARG A 12 10.29 0.32 23.90
C ARG A 12 9.60 -1.02 24.07
N ARG A 13 10.34 -2.03 24.51
CA ARG A 13 9.71 -3.26 25.00
C ARG A 13 8.92 -2.92 26.27
N ASP A 14 7.65 -2.69 26.00
CA ASP A 14 6.49 -2.72 26.87
C ASP A 14 6.14 -1.49 27.75
N TRP A 15 4.90 -1.03 27.59
CA TRP A 15 4.19 -0.17 28.54
C TRP A 15 3.48 -1.00 29.62
N THR A 16 3.34 -2.33 29.45
CA THR A 16 2.70 -3.23 30.41
C THR A 16 3.54 -3.53 31.66
N GLN A 17 4.79 -3.05 31.73
CA GLN A 17 5.42 -2.83 33.04
C GLN A 17 4.60 -1.88 33.93
N GLY A 18 3.69 -1.10 33.33
CA GLY A 18 2.69 -0.22 33.92
C GLY A 18 1.29 -0.82 34.14
N VAL A 19 1.01 -2.06 33.71
CA VAL A 19 -0.31 -2.69 33.91
C VAL A 19 -0.39 -3.21 35.33
N ALA A 20 -1.21 -2.54 36.14
CA ALA A 20 -1.35 -2.75 37.58
C ALA A 20 -1.69 -4.21 37.97
N GLU A 21 -2.25 -5.01 37.07
CA GLU A 21 -2.62 -6.41 37.32
C GLU A 21 -1.46 -7.41 37.14
N LEU A 22 -0.39 -7.04 36.40
CA LEU A 22 0.78 -7.91 36.15
C LEU A 22 2.03 -7.47 36.92
N ALA A 23 2.12 -6.20 37.30
CA ALA A 23 3.17 -5.70 38.18
C ALA A 23 2.75 -5.91 39.65
N MET A 24 3.23 -6.97 40.29
CA MET A 24 3.12 -7.09 41.76
C MET A 24 3.72 -5.84 42.43
N GLY A 25 2.86 -4.97 42.95
CA GLY A 25 3.21 -3.84 43.82
C GLY A 25 2.90 -2.45 43.26
N LEU A 26 1.68 -1.96 43.49
CA LEU A 26 1.39 -0.52 43.40
C LEU A 26 2.20 0.23 44.47
N GLY A 27 2.96 1.27 44.10
CA GLY A 27 3.76 2.02 45.08
C GLY A 27 4.92 2.82 44.51
N ALA A 28 5.85 3.23 45.40
CA ALA A 28 7.02 4.01 45.03
C ALA A 28 7.92 3.28 44.02
N GLU A 29 8.06 1.96 44.14
CA GLU A 29 8.85 1.14 43.21
C GLU A 29 8.26 1.11 41.80
N PHE A 30 6.94 1.03 41.68
CA PHE A 30 6.26 1.11 40.39
C PHE A 30 6.49 2.48 39.72
N LYS A 31 6.35 3.57 40.49
CA LYS A 31 6.65 4.93 39.99
C LYS A 31 8.12 5.09 39.59
N ALA A 32 9.05 4.48 40.34
CA ALA A 32 10.46 4.48 40.02
C ALA A 32 10.78 3.69 38.74
N LYS A 33 10.09 2.57 38.48
CA LYS A 33 10.24 1.81 37.23
C LYS A 33 9.70 2.57 36.02
N LEU A 34 8.57 3.27 36.15
CA LEU A 34 8.00 4.06 35.06
C LEU A 34 8.91 5.21 34.56
N ILE A 35 9.80 5.72 35.41
CA ILE A 35 10.72 6.80 35.04
C ILE A 35 12.05 6.29 34.46
N VAL A 36 12.30 4.98 34.49
CA VAL A 36 13.50 4.37 33.89
C VAL A 36 13.12 3.81 32.51
N PRO A 37 13.71 4.34 31.42
CA PRO A 37 13.53 3.76 30.09
C PRO A 37 13.91 2.27 30.03
N GLY A 38 12.97 1.42 29.64
CA GLY A 38 13.25 0.03 29.26
C GLY A 38 14.03 -0.09 27.94
N PRO A 39 14.38 -1.32 27.52
CA PRO A 39 15.13 -1.55 26.30
C PRO A 39 14.34 -1.11 25.07
N TRP A 40 15.05 -0.56 24.09
CA TRP A 40 14.48 -0.17 22.80
C TRP A 40 14.51 -1.33 21.81
N GLN A 41 13.51 -1.34 20.94
CA GLN A 41 13.46 -2.20 19.77
C GLN A 41 13.03 -1.38 18.56
N LEU A 42 13.46 -1.80 17.38
CA LEU A 42 13.06 -1.23 16.11
C LEU A 42 12.36 -2.32 15.31
N GLY A 43 11.18 -2.00 14.78
CA GLY A 43 10.50 -2.84 13.79
C GLY A 43 10.52 -2.15 12.44
N MET A 44 10.72 -2.93 11.38
CA MET A 44 10.70 -2.45 10.00
C MET A 44 9.97 -3.46 9.12
N THR A 45 9.17 -2.94 8.18
CA THR A 45 8.39 -3.70 7.20
C THR A 45 8.68 -3.13 5.82
N ALA A 46 8.82 -4.01 4.85
CA ALA A 46 9.07 -3.63 3.47
C ALA A 46 7.78 -3.58 2.65
N PHE A 47 7.72 -2.63 1.72
CA PHE A 47 6.67 -2.52 0.70
C PHE A 47 7.34 -2.57 -0.66
N GLY A 48 6.88 -3.49 -1.52
CA GLY A 48 7.41 -3.68 -2.87
C GLY A 48 6.41 -3.32 -3.94
N GLU A 49 6.92 -2.93 -5.10
CA GLU A 49 6.08 -2.78 -6.28
C GLU A 49 5.69 -4.16 -6.84
N CYS A 50 4.39 -4.43 -6.91
CA CYS A 50 3.86 -5.49 -7.77
C CYS A 50 3.79 -4.97 -9.21
N LEU A 51 4.45 -5.68 -10.13
CA LEU A 51 4.45 -5.29 -11.54
C LEU A 51 3.04 -5.43 -12.15
N PRO A 52 2.68 -4.57 -13.13
CA PRO A 52 1.40 -4.66 -13.81
C PRO A 52 1.41 -5.85 -14.78
N TYR A 53 0.76 -6.93 -14.39
CA TYR A 53 0.56 -8.12 -15.21
C TYR A 53 -0.84 -8.11 -15.84
N GLU A 54 -0.94 -8.45 -17.12
CA GLU A 54 -2.24 -8.52 -17.81
C GLU A 54 -3.11 -9.65 -17.26
N GLU A 55 -2.48 -10.71 -16.78
CA GLU A 55 -3.17 -11.86 -16.19
C GLU A 55 -3.79 -11.53 -14.83
N ASN A 56 -3.24 -10.55 -14.11
CA ASN A 56 -3.79 -10.07 -12.85
C ASN A 56 -5.00 -9.17 -13.16
N ARG A 57 -6.21 -9.69 -12.91
CA ARG A 57 -7.47 -9.03 -13.27
C ARG A 57 -8.55 -9.17 -12.21
N VAL A 58 -9.51 -8.27 -12.30
CA VAL A 58 -10.78 -8.36 -11.57
C VAL A 58 -11.93 -8.38 -12.58
N THR A 59 -12.91 -9.25 -12.35
CA THR A 59 -14.11 -9.37 -13.18
C THR A 59 -15.36 -9.38 -12.31
N LEU A 60 -16.49 -8.94 -12.86
CA LEU A 60 -17.78 -9.06 -12.18
C LEU A 60 -18.28 -10.51 -12.25
N ASN A 61 -18.82 -11.01 -11.14
CA ASN A 61 -19.49 -12.29 -11.04
C ASN A 61 -21.02 -12.08 -11.08
N PRO A 62 -21.69 -12.39 -12.21
CA PRO A 62 -23.12 -12.17 -12.35
C PRO A 62 -23.99 -13.16 -11.56
N ASP A 63 -23.42 -14.30 -11.16
CA ASP A 63 -24.16 -15.39 -10.49
C ASP A 63 -24.25 -15.18 -8.96
N VAL A 64 -23.30 -14.43 -8.41
CA VAL A 64 -23.22 -14.14 -6.98
C VAL A 64 -23.36 -12.64 -6.77
N LEU A 65 -24.49 -12.24 -6.20
CA LEU A 65 -24.79 -10.85 -5.89
C LEU A 65 -24.45 -10.52 -4.44
N ASP A 66 -24.05 -9.28 -4.19
CA ASP A 66 -23.83 -8.76 -2.86
C ASP A 66 -25.16 -8.44 -2.14
N LYS A 67 -25.08 -7.93 -0.91
CA LYS A 67 -26.25 -7.55 -0.10
C LYS A 67 -27.12 -6.44 -0.71
N HIS A 68 -26.62 -5.75 -1.73
CA HIS A 68 -27.31 -4.68 -2.46
C HIS A 68 -27.80 -5.13 -3.84
N GLY A 69 -27.63 -6.41 -4.20
CA GLY A 69 -28.02 -6.95 -5.49
C GLY A 69 -27.06 -6.63 -6.63
N LEU A 70 -25.83 -6.16 -6.33
CA LEU A 70 -24.80 -5.91 -7.33
C LEU A 70 -23.92 -7.16 -7.53
N PRO A 71 -23.45 -7.42 -8.76
CA PRO A 71 -22.47 -8.48 -9.01
C PRO A 71 -21.25 -8.36 -8.11
N THR A 72 -20.85 -9.47 -7.47
CA THR A 72 -19.61 -9.53 -6.67
C THR A 72 -18.37 -9.51 -7.57
N LEU A 73 -17.19 -9.39 -6.97
CA LEU A 73 -15.91 -9.42 -7.69
C LEU A 73 -15.30 -10.83 -7.66
N THR A 74 -14.85 -11.30 -8.82
CA THR A 74 -13.89 -12.40 -8.95
C THR A 74 -12.51 -11.79 -9.18
N ILE A 75 -11.57 -12.06 -8.27
CA ILE A 75 -10.20 -11.55 -8.34
C ILE A 75 -9.28 -12.71 -8.69
N ASP A 76 -8.61 -12.60 -9.83
CA ASP A 76 -7.63 -13.55 -10.34
C ASP A 76 -6.28 -12.83 -10.40
N CYS A 77 -5.50 -12.95 -9.33
CA CYS A 77 -4.31 -12.14 -9.11
C CYS A 77 -3.28 -12.89 -8.26
N GLU A 78 -2.02 -12.86 -8.69
CA GLU A 78 -0.91 -13.48 -7.95
C GLU A 78 0.35 -12.61 -8.00
N PHE A 79 1.28 -12.91 -7.10
CA PHE A 79 2.66 -12.43 -7.17
C PHE A 79 3.50 -13.35 -8.06
N LYS A 80 4.32 -12.78 -8.94
CA LYS A 80 5.19 -13.53 -9.83
C LYS A 80 6.62 -13.55 -9.31
N GLU A 81 7.52 -14.11 -10.12
CA GLU A 81 8.92 -14.33 -9.73
C GLU A 81 9.67 -13.04 -9.35
N ASN A 82 9.31 -11.89 -9.94
CA ASN A 82 9.91 -10.61 -9.55
C ASN A 82 9.57 -10.27 -8.10
N GLU A 83 8.31 -10.35 -7.69
CA GLU A 83 7.89 -10.02 -6.33
C GLU A 83 8.45 -11.03 -5.31
N LYS A 84 8.48 -12.32 -5.67
CA LYS A 84 9.08 -13.36 -4.82
C LYS A 84 10.58 -13.14 -4.61
N ALA A 85 11.32 -12.79 -5.66
CA ALA A 85 12.73 -12.45 -5.55
C ALA A 85 12.93 -11.15 -4.75
N MET A 86 12.09 -10.15 -4.99
CA MET A 86 12.13 -8.86 -4.27
C MET A 86 11.96 -9.03 -2.75
N ARG A 87 11.08 -9.94 -2.31
CA ARG A 87 10.89 -10.23 -0.88
C ARG A 87 12.17 -10.73 -0.20
N ARG A 88 12.98 -11.52 -0.90
CA ARG A 88 14.27 -11.99 -0.37
C ARG A 88 15.25 -10.84 -0.22
N ASP A 89 15.35 -9.99 -1.24
CA ASP A 89 16.21 -8.80 -1.21
C ASP A 89 15.77 -7.82 -0.12
N MET A 90 14.47 -7.60 0.06
CA MET A 90 13.95 -6.77 1.15
C MET A 90 14.42 -7.22 2.53
N MET A 91 14.46 -8.53 2.80
CA MET A 91 14.93 -9.03 4.09
C MET A 91 16.43 -8.83 4.26
N ASN A 92 17.20 -9.12 3.21
CA ASN A 92 18.66 -9.01 3.23
C ASN A 92 19.10 -7.56 3.41
N ASP A 93 18.57 -6.64 2.59
CA ASP A 93 18.90 -5.22 2.63
C ASP A 93 18.46 -4.57 3.96
N ALA A 94 17.35 -5.04 4.54
CA ALA A 94 16.91 -4.61 5.86
C ALA A 94 17.92 -4.97 6.94
N ALA A 95 18.36 -6.24 6.96
CA ALA A 95 19.34 -6.71 7.93
C ALA A 95 20.67 -5.98 7.77
N GLU A 96 21.19 -5.89 6.54
CA GLU A 96 22.45 -5.20 6.24
C GLU A 96 22.39 -3.74 6.69
N MET A 97 21.30 -3.02 6.40
CA MET A 97 21.14 -1.63 6.79
C MET A 97 21.12 -1.46 8.32
N LEU A 98 20.43 -2.34 9.05
CA LEU A 98 20.34 -2.27 10.51
C LEU A 98 21.67 -2.63 11.18
N GLU A 99 22.34 -3.68 10.73
CA GLU A 99 23.66 -4.07 11.22
C GLU A 99 24.70 -2.97 10.97
N ALA A 100 24.71 -2.37 9.77
CA ALA A 100 25.59 -1.26 9.43
C ALA A 100 25.31 0.00 10.27
N ALA A 101 24.05 0.21 10.68
CA ALA A 101 23.66 1.29 11.59
C ALA A 101 24.01 1.00 13.07
N GLY A 102 24.55 -0.19 13.38
CA GLY A 102 25.00 -0.58 14.71
C GLY A 102 23.91 -1.20 15.58
N PHE A 103 22.78 -1.62 14.99
CA PHE A 103 21.80 -2.43 15.72
C PHE A 103 22.38 -3.83 16.01
N VAL A 104 21.98 -4.38 17.14
CA VAL A 104 22.31 -5.74 17.57
C VAL A 104 21.04 -6.57 17.65
N ASP A 105 21.16 -7.89 17.69
CA ASP A 105 20.03 -8.83 17.71
C ASP A 105 19.07 -8.61 16.53
N VAL A 106 19.62 -8.42 15.33
CA VAL A 106 18.85 -8.23 14.10
C VAL A 106 18.28 -9.57 13.65
N GLU A 107 16.95 -9.64 13.60
CA GLU A 107 16.21 -10.81 13.13
C GLU A 107 15.41 -10.46 11.88
N ILE A 108 15.54 -11.28 10.83
CA ILE A 108 14.69 -11.21 9.64
C ILE A 108 13.45 -12.09 9.82
N PHE A 109 12.38 -11.73 9.12
CA PHE A 109 11.16 -12.53 9.07
C PHE A 109 10.57 -12.53 7.66
N ASP A 110 9.93 -13.63 7.28
CA ASP A 110 9.24 -13.81 6.01
C ASP A 110 7.81 -14.32 6.28
N GLU A 111 6.88 -13.41 6.49
CA GLU A 111 5.46 -13.76 6.66
C GLU A 111 4.77 -13.90 5.31
N GLU A 112 3.96 -14.93 5.14
CA GLU A 112 3.22 -15.15 3.90
C GLU A 112 2.42 -13.90 3.50
N SER A 113 2.49 -13.50 2.24
CA SER A 113 1.73 -12.35 1.77
C SER A 113 1.20 -12.55 0.36
N PHE A 114 0.01 -12.01 0.14
CA PHE A 114 -0.81 -12.18 -1.05
C PHE A 114 -1.28 -10.81 -1.55
N PRO A 115 -1.61 -10.68 -2.84
CA PRO A 115 -2.31 -9.50 -3.34
C PRO A 115 -3.55 -9.18 -2.48
N GLY A 116 -3.67 -7.92 -2.05
CA GLY A 116 -4.77 -7.42 -1.22
C GLY A 116 -4.39 -7.10 0.23
N LEU A 117 -3.36 -7.74 0.80
CA LEU A 117 -2.95 -7.44 2.20
C LEU A 117 -2.44 -6.01 2.40
N GLY A 118 -1.92 -5.39 1.34
CA GLY A 118 -1.45 -4.01 1.38
C GLY A 118 -2.57 -2.95 1.34
N ILE A 119 -3.83 -3.34 1.07
CA ILE A 119 -4.99 -2.43 0.96
C ILE A 119 -4.71 -1.25 -0.01
N HIS A 120 -3.92 -1.53 -1.04
CA HIS A 120 -3.46 -0.57 -2.05
C HIS A 120 -3.72 -1.14 -3.45
N GLU A 121 -4.95 -1.62 -3.69
CA GLU A 121 -5.37 -2.14 -4.98
C GLU A 121 -5.38 -1.02 -6.04
N MET A 122 -4.76 -1.30 -7.18
CA MET A 122 -4.46 -0.29 -8.19
C MET A 122 -4.58 -0.84 -9.61
N GLY A 123 -4.86 0.04 -10.57
CA GLY A 123 -4.73 -0.22 -12.01
C GLY A 123 -5.88 -0.93 -12.71
N THR A 124 -7.00 -1.14 -12.02
CA THR A 124 -8.21 -1.78 -12.57
C THR A 124 -8.89 -0.95 -13.67
N ALA A 125 -8.60 0.36 -13.75
CA ALA A 125 -9.01 1.26 -14.83
C ALA A 125 -7.84 2.16 -15.24
N ARG A 126 -6.69 1.55 -15.57
CA ARG A 126 -5.43 2.29 -15.76
C ARG A 126 -5.50 3.39 -16.80
N MET A 127 -4.78 4.48 -16.54
CA MET A 127 -4.44 5.49 -17.55
C MET A 127 -3.52 4.92 -18.65
N GLY A 128 -3.50 5.57 -19.80
CA GLY A 128 -2.56 5.27 -20.87
C GLY A 128 -2.56 6.31 -21.98
N ARG A 129 -1.75 6.04 -23.01
CA ARG A 129 -1.62 6.90 -24.20
C ARG A 129 -2.45 6.41 -25.39
N ASP A 130 -3.02 5.21 -25.29
CA ASP A 130 -3.80 4.57 -26.35
C ASP A 130 -5.10 3.97 -25.77
N ARG A 131 -6.23 4.32 -26.38
CA ARG A 131 -7.57 3.77 -26.10
C ARG A 131 -7.62 2.25 -26.14
N LYS A 132 -6.80 1.61 -26.97
CA LYS A 132 -6.78 0.15 -27.13
C LYS A 132 -6.15 -0.57 -25.94
N THR A 133 -5.34 0.12 -25.14
CA THR A 133 -4.54 -0.49 -24.07
C THR A 133 -4.82 0.12 -22.70
N SER A 134 -5.77 1.04 -22.59
CA SER A 134 -6.08 1.77 -21.35
C SER A 134 -7.54 2.20 -21.32
N VAL A 135 -8.08 2.32 -20.10
CA VAL A 135 -9.47 2.78 -19.89
C VAL A 135 -9.52 4.30 -19.88
N LEU A 136 -8.48 4.93 -19.34
CA LEU A 136 -8.41 6.38 -19.18
C LEU A 136 -7.27 6.98 -20.03
N ASN A 137 -7.45 8.21 -20.47
CA ASN A 137 -6.36 9.00 -21.04
C ASN A 137 -5.47 9.62 -19.93
N GLN A 138 -4.49 10.44 -20.33
CA GLN A 138 -3.54 11.08 -19.40
C GLN A 138 -4.20 12.04 -18.38
N TRP A 139 -5.46 12.43 -18.56
CA TRP A 139 -6.21 13.35 -17.71
C TRP A 139 -7.18 12.64 -16.77
N ASN A 140 -7.06 11.31 -16.60
CA ASN A 140 -8.00 10.49 -15.84
C ASN A 140 -9.40 10.41 -16.46
N GLN A 141 -9.56 10.81 -17.72
CA GLN A 141 -10.82 10.83 -18.45
C GLN A 141 -11.05 9.52 -19.20
N VAL A 142 -12.26 8.97 -19.15
CA VAL A 142 -12.62 7.76 -19.90
C VAL A 142 -12.63 8.08 -21.39
N TRP A 143 -11.95 7.26 -22.20
CA TRP A 143 -11.86 7.47 -23.65
C TRP A 143 -13.22 7.53 -24.35
N ASP A 144 -14.18 6.73 -23.85
CA ASP A 144 -15.49 6.50 -24.49
C ASP A 144 -16.59 7.39 -23.90
N ALA A 145 -16.30 8.07 -22.80
CA ALA A 145 -17.23 8.94 -22.09
C ALA A 145 -16.46 10.18 -21.58
N PRO A 146 -16.28 11.21 -22.42
CA PRO A 146 -15.44 12.37 -22.10
C PRO A 146 -15.87 13.13 -20.82
N ASN A 147 -17.13 13.04 -20.42
CA ASN A 147 -17.63 13.65 -19.19
C ASN A 147 -17.44 12.77 -17.93
N VAL A 148 -16.75 11.62 -18.02
CA VAL A 148 -16.50 10.69 -16.92
C VAL A 148 -15.01 10.64 -16.59
N PHE A 149 -14.68 10.76 -15.30
CA PHE A 149 -13.31 10.76 -14.79
C PHE A 149 -13.15 9.76 -13.64
N VAL A 150 -12.00 9.08 -13.58
CA VAL A 150 -11.66 8.10 -12.53
C VAL A 150 -10.31 8.47 -11.91
N THR A 151 -10.30 8.81 -10.63
CA THR A 151 -9.14 9.46 -9.98
C THR A 151 -8.64 8.76 -8.71
N ASP A 152 -9.16 7.57 -8.41
CA ASP A 152 -8.70 6.72 -7.31
C ASP A 152 -7.56 5.78 -7.74
N GLY A 153 -7.26 4.76 -6.95
CA GLY A 153 -6.23 3.76 -7.25
C GLY A 153 -6.41 3.04 -8.60
N ALA A 154 -7.64 2.95 -9.12
CA ALA A 154 -7.90 2.30 -10.39
C ALA A 154 -7.14 2.95 -11.55
N CYS A 155 -6.89 4.26 -11.49
CA CYS A 155 -6.24 5.00 -12.57
C CYS A 155 -4.72 4.74 -12.72
N MET A 156 -4.11 4.14 -11.70
CA MET A 156 -2.65 3.97 -11.64
C MET A 156 -2.15 2.99 -12.70
N THR A 157 -0.95 3.24 -13.24
CA THR A 157 -0.30 2.34 -14.22
C THR A 157 0.78 1.46 -13.60
N SER A 158 1.17 1.77 -12.37
CA SER A 158 2.20 1.11 -11.58
C SER A 158 1.86 1.35 -10.12
N ALA A 159 2.09 0.35 -9.28
CA ALA A 159 1.79 0.43 -7.86
C ALA A 159 2.83 1.28 -7.09
N GLY A 160 4.08 1.32 -7.57
CA GLY A 160 5.21 1.82 -6.79
C GLY A 160 5.38 1.06 -5.47
N CYS A 161 6.21 1.59 -4.57
CA CYS A 161 6.49 1.02 -3.25
C CYS A 161 6.10 1.93 -2.08
N GLN A 162 5.43 3.05 -2.38
CA GLN A 162 5.02 4.06 -1.40
C GLN A 162 3.52 4.04 -1.20
N ASN A 163 3.02 4.56 -0.07
CA ASN A 163 1.58 4.72 0.12
C ASN A 163 1.02 5.68 -0.95
N PRO A 164 -0.01 5.28 -1.70
CA PRO A 164 -0.34 5.95 -2.95
C PRO A 164 -1.31 7.13 -2.78
N SER A 165 -1.91 7.33 -1.59
CA SER A 165 -3.00 8.29 -1.37
C SER A 165 -2.66 9.72 -1.77
N LEU A 166 -1.45 10.21 -1.47
CA LEU A 166 -1.02 11.56 -1.88
C LEU A 166 -0.93 11.69 -3.40
N THR A 167 -0.50 10.64 -4.10
CA THR A 167 -0.49 10.60 -5.56
C THR A 167 -1.90 10.63 -6.11
N TYR A 168 -2.86 9.92 -5.50
CA TYR A 168 -4.27 9.99 -5.91
C TYR A 168 -4.78 11.42 -5.80
N MET A 169 -4.55 12.09 -4.66
CA MET A 169 -4.96 13.48 -4.47
C MET A 169 -4.38 14.42 -5.52
N ALA A 170 -3.10 14.26 -5.88
CA ALA A 170 -2.47 15.05 -6.92
C ALA A 170 -3.10 14.81 -8.31
N LEU A 171 -3.39 13.54 -8.65
CA LEU A 171 -4.05 13.17 -9.90
C LEU A 171 -5.50 13.69 -9.95
N THR A 172 -6.24 13.59 -8.85
CA THR A 172 -7.59 14.15 -8.71
C THR A 172 -7.59 15.66 -8.93
N ALA A 173 -6.67 16.40 -8.29
CA ALA A 173 -6.57 17.85 -8.45
C ALA A 173 -6.31 18.24 -9.92
N ARG A 174 -5.39 17.55 -10.60
CA ARG A 174 -5.10 17.74 -12.02
C ARG A 174 -6.31 17.43 -12.91
N ALA A 175 -6.99 16.31 -12.66
CA ALA A 175 -8.15 15.89 -13.44
C ALA A 175 -9.32 16.86 -13.28
N ALA A 176 -9.57 17.34 -12.06
CA ALA A 176 -10.61 18.32 -11.78
C ALA A 176 -10.36 19.66 -12.49
N ASP A 177 -9.12 20.17 -12.47
CA ASP A 177 -8.74 21.39 -13.19
C ASP A 177 -8.99 21.25 -14.70
N TYR A 178 -8.54 20.13 -15.29
CA TYR A 178 -8.77 19.81 -16.70
C TYR A 178 -10.27 19.73 -17.02
N ALA A 179 -11.04 18.98 -16.22
CA ALA A 179 -12.48 18.82 -16.42
C ALA A 179 -13.21 20.17 -16.38
N VAL A 180 -12.89 21.04 -15.42
CA VAL A 180 -13.48 22.39 -15.34
C VAL A 180 -13.08 23.26 -16.52
N SER A 181 -11.82 23.20 -16.96
CA SER A 181 -11.35 23.91 -18.16
C SER A 181 -12.12 23.48 -19.41
N GLU A 182 -12.26 22.18 -19.65
CA GLU A 182 -12.94 21.66 -20.84
C GLU A 182 -14.46 21.86 -20.78
N MET A 183 -15.06 21.76 -19.60
CA MET A 183 -16.47 22.07 -19.38
C MET A 183 -16.78 23.54 -19.73
N LYS A 184 -15.94 24.49 -19.31
CA LYS A 184 -16.10 25.92 -19.65
C LYS A 184 -16.00 26.19 -21.15
N LYS A 185 -15.27 25.35 -21.89
CA LYS A 185 -15.16 25.42 -23.35
C LYS A 185 -16.28 24.66 -24.08
N MET A 186 -17.14 23.95 -23.34
CA MET A 186 -18.16 23.02 -23.87
C MET A 186 -17.56 21.88 -24.70
N ASN A 187 -16.43 21.32 -24.24
CA ASN A 187 -15.72 20.21 -24.90
C ASN A 187 -16.01 18.83 -24.25
N LEU A 188 -16.88 18.76 -23.24
CA LEU A 188 -17.23 17.54 -22.50
C LEU A 188 -18.66 17.10 -22.76
#